data_AF-E7FW82-F1
#
_entry.id   AF-E7FW82-F1
#
_cell.length_a   1.000
_cell.length_b   1.000
_cell.length_c   1.000
_cell.angle_alpha   90.00
_cell.angle_beta   90.00
_cell.angle_gamma   90.00
#
_symmetry.space_group_name_H-M   'P 1'
#
loop_
_entity.id
_entity.type
_entity.pdbx_description
1 polymer ?
#
loop_
_entity_poly.entity_id
_entity_poly.type
_entity_poly.pdbx_seq_one_letter_code
_entity_poly.pdbx_strand_id
1 'polypeptide(L)'
;MFWFKNYDKGANKMKIKNLTISTLFLTLGLVLHITVPGTVGLMKPDFMLAFFFFALFELQSFHEVAVISIVCGFLTAMTTSMPGGEIANVVDKLITGPLVFYSYQFLVNRISPKVTSCFISGMGTLISGVIFLSVVQALGGIQLPFQMFLFGIILPAMVVNSLLVLLVSKVLDRIKPKKEVNLRF
;
A
#
# COMPACT_ATOMS: atom_id res chain seq x y z
N MET A 1 -17.02 3.70 -8.40
CA MET A 1 -16.28 3.72 -9.68
C MET A 1 -15.02 4.55 -9.47
N PHE A 2 -13.84 3.92 -9.57
CA PHE A 2 -12.53 4.48 -9.23
C PHE A 2 -12.27 5.79 -9.99
N TRP A 3 -11.71 6.77 -9.31
CA TRP A 3 -11.89 8.20 -9.59
C TRP A 3 -11.34 8.64 -10.96
N PHE A 4 -10.49 7.85 -11.62
CA PHE A 4 -9.86 8.24 -12.89
C PHE A 4 -9.73 7.17 -13.96
N LYS A 5 -10.65 6.21 -14.04
CA LYS A 5 -10.71 5.37 -15.24
C LYS A 5 -11.47 6.08 -16.38
N ASN A 6 -10.97 7.24 -16.77
CA ASN A 6 -11.09 7.68 -18.15
C ASN A 6 -9.91 7.05 -18.88
N TYR A 7 -10.21 6.12 -19.78
CA TYR A 7 -9.27 5.63 -20.79
C TYR A 7 -9.00 6.77 -21.78
N ASP A 8 -8.38 7.86 -21.33
CA ASP A 8 -7.89 8.90 -22.22
C ASP A 8 -6.53 8.44 -22.76
N LYS A 9 -6.57 7.93 -23.99
CA LYS A 9 -5.41 7.88 -24.89
C LYS A 9 -5.00 9.31 -25.23
N GLY A 10 -4.44 10.02 -24.26
CA GLY A 10 -4.00 11.42 -24.36
C GLY A 10 -2.74 11.60 -23.52
N ALA A 11 -1.59 11.49 -24.17
CA ALA A 11 -0.30 11.52 -23.52
C ALA A 11 -0.04 12.83 -22.74
N ASN A 12 0.55 12.67 -21.55
CA ASN A 12 1.37 13.64 -20.80
C ASN A 12 0.76 14.72 -19.86
N LYS A 13 -0.56 14.83 -19.62
CA LYS A 13 -1.07 15.81 -18.61
C LYS A 13 -1.46 15.22 -17.23
N MET A 14 -1.44 13.89 -17.06
CA MET A 14 -1.99 13.22 -15.85
C MET A 14 -0.97 12.67 -14.84
N LYS A 15 0.34 12.71 -15.12
CA LYS A 15 1.38 12.13 -14.24
C LYS A 15 1.55 12.87 -12.92
N ILE A 16 1.57 14.21 -12.97
CA ILE A 16 1.81 15.05 -11.78
C ILE A 16 0.71 14.84 -10.75
N LYS A 17 -0.55 14.87 -11.18
CA LYS A 17 -1.72 14.70 -10.30
C LYS A 17 -1.69 13.36 -9.55
N ASN A 18 -1.45 12.27 -10.26
CA ASN A 18 -1.45 10.93 -9.65
C ASN A 18 -0.30 10.77 -8.65
N LEU A 19 0.87 11.33 -8.97
CA LEU A 19 1.99 11.38 -8.05
C LEU A 19 1.68 12.25 -6.82
N THR A 20 1.05 13.42 -6.98
CA THR A 20 0.64 14.28 -5.86
C THR A 20 -0.37 13.58 -4.95
N ILE A 21 -1.36 12.88 -5.50
CA ILE A 21 -2.32 12.12 -4.69
C ILE A 21 -1.62 10.97 -3.96
N SER A 22 -0.69 10.29 -4.64
CA SER A 22 0.10 9.20 -4.06
C SER A 22 0.98 9.68 -2.91
N THR A 23 1.63 10.84 -3.03
CA THR A 23 2.45 11.39 -1.95
C THR A 23 1.61 11.83 -0.75
N LEU A 24 0.39 12.32 -0.97
CA LEU A 24 -0.56 12.58 0.12
C LEU A 24 -0.92 11.30 0.86
N PHE A 25 -1.22 10.20 0.15
CA PHE A 25 -1.47 8.91 0.79
C PHE A 25 -0.26 8.42 1.58
N LEU A 26 0.95 8.47 1.00
CA LEU A 26 2.18 8.10 1.71
C LEU A 26 2.39 8.95 2.97
N THR A 27 2.08 10.24 2.92
CA THR A 27 2.20 11.15 4.07
C THR A 27 1.21 10.77 5.17
N LEU A 28 -0.05 10.46 4.83
CA LEU A 28 -1.03 9.96 5.80
C LEU A 28 -0.58 8.65 6.44
N GLY A 29 -0.06 7.73 5.62
CA GLY A 29 0.50 6.47 6.10
C GLY A 29 1.69 6.67 7.04
N LEU A 30 2.59 7.59 6.70
CA LEU A 30 3.76 7.92 7.51
C LEU A 30 3.38 8.48 8.88
N VAL A 31 2.45 9.44 8.92
CA VAL A 31 1.96 10.03 10.18
C VAL A 31 1.41 8.93 11.08
N LEU A 32 0.58 8.05 10.53
CA LEU A 32 0.01 6.94 11.31
C LEU A 32 1.10 5.97 11.78
N HIS A 33 2.06 5.62 10.91
CA HIS A 33 3.13 4.67 11.24
C HIS A 33 4.08 5.19 12.33
N ILE A 34 4.39 6.49 12.35
CA ILE A 34 5.22 7.09 13.39
C ILE A 34 4.49 7.07 14.76
N THR A 35 3.18 7.27 14.78
CA THR A 35 2.39 7.30 16.03
C THR A 35 2.20 5.93 16.67
N VAL A 36 2.36 4.85 15.91
CA VAL A 36 2.09 3.49 16.40
C VAL A 36 3.36 2.92 17.04
N PRO A 37 3.31 2.53 18.33
CA PRO A 37 4.46 1.94 18.99
C PRO A 37 4.78 0.54 18.44
N GLY A 38 6.05 0.15 18.55
CA GLY A 38 6.50 -1.21 18.25
C GLY A 38 5.83 -2.21 19.19
N THR A 39 5.51 -3.40 18.66
CA THR A 39 4.83 -4.46 19.42
C THR A 39 5.79 -5.63 19.66
N VAL A 40 5.50 -6.82 19.10
CA VAL A 40 6.31 -8.02 19.23
C VAL A 40 7.65 -7.83 18.53
N GLY A 41 8.77 -8.06 19.23
CA GLY A 41 10.12 -7.97 18.67
C GLY A 41 10.45 -6.61 18.05
N LEU A 42 9.87 -5.53 18.59
CA LEU A 42 9.99 -4.15 18.08
C LEU A 42 9.44 -3.94 16.66
N MET A 43 8.75 -4.94 16.10
CA MET A 43 8.06 -4.81 14.82
C MET A 43 6.76 -4.03 15.01
N LYS A 44 6.60 -2.99 14.21
CA LYS A 44 5.40 -2.15 14.17
C LYS A 44 4.39 -2.77 13.19
N PRO A 45 3.08 -2.75 13.49
CA PRO A 45 2.06 -2.98 12.48
C PRO A 45 2.22 -1.95 11.34
N ASP A 46 2.40 -2.43 10.12
CA ASP A 46 2.67 -1.56 8.97
C ASP A 46 1.35 -0.98 8.41
N PHE A 47 0.87 0.09 9.04
CA PHE A 47 -0.26 0.87 8.54
C PHE A 47 0.09 1.71 7.32
N MET A 48 1.38 2.04 7.13
CA MET A 48 1.86 2.75 5.95
C MET A 48 1.61 1.90 4.68
N LEU A 49 1.67 0.58 4.80
CA LEU A 49 1.36 -0.37 3.75
C LEU A 49 -0.06 -0.22 3.17
N ALA A 50 -1.07 0.03 4.01
CA ALA A 50 -2.45 0.21 3.53
C ALA A 50 -2.57 1.45 2.63
N PHE A 51 -1.94 2.56 3.01
CA PHE A 51 -1.94 3.78 2.21
C PHE A 51 -1.02 3.68 0.99
N PHE A 52 0.07 2.92 1.08
CA PHE A 52 0.89 2.57 -0.08
C PHE A 52 0.07 1.80 -1.12
N PHE A 53 -0.75 0.82 -0.72
CA PHE A 53 -1.62 0.12 -1.67
C PHE A 53 -2.63 1.05 -2.34
N PHE A 54 -3.21 2.00 -1.60
CA PHE A 54 -4.05 3.03 -2.22
C PHE A 54 -3.31 3.86 -3.25
N ALA A 55 -2.10 4.31 -2.92
CA ALA A 55 -1.26 5.02 -3.88
C ALA A 55 -1.07 4.17 -5.14
N LEU A 56 -0.66 2.90 -4.98
CA LEU A 56 -0.45 1.97 -6.10
C LEU A 56 -1.70 1.76 -6.98
N PHE A 57 -2.90 1.75 -6.41
CA PHE A 57 -4.14 1.58 -7.17
C PHE A 57 -4.47 2.76 -8.09
N GLU A 58 -3.93 3.95 -7.80
CA GLU A 58 -4.11 5.16 -8.60
C GLU A 58 -3.01 5.36 -9.65
N LEU A 59 -1.90 4.60 -9.56
CA LEU A 59 -0.80 4.69 -10.52
C LEU A 59 -1.18 4.03 -11.85
N GLN A 60 -0.54 4.52 -12.92
CA GLN A 60 -0.82 4.06 -14.28
C GLN A 60 0.41 3.50 -14.99
N SER A 61 1.61 3.77 -14.46
CA SER A 61 2.86 3.32 -15.08
C SER A 61 3.81 2.67 -14.09
N PHE A 62 4.62 1.74 -14.57
CA PHE A 62 5.65 1.09 -13.77
C PHE A 62 6.67 2.10 -13.23
N HIS A 63 6.98 3.17 -13.97
CA HIS A 63 7.88 4.22 -13.49
C HIS A 63 7.35 4.90 -12.23
N GLU A 64 6.05 5.23 -12.20
CA GLU A 64 5.42 5.79 -11.00
C GLU A 64 5.47 4.78 -9.85
N VAL A 65 5.19 3.50 -10.12
CA VAL A 65 5.24 2.43 -9.11
C VAL A 65 6.64 2.32 -8.51
N ALA A 66 7.68 2.33 -9.34
CA ALA A 66 9.06 2.26 -8.88
C ALA A 66 9.40 3.44 -7.96
N VAL A 67 9.06 4.67 -8.37
CA VAL A 67 9.30 5.87 -7.57
C VAL A 67 8.56 5.82 -6.23
N ILE A 68 7.26 5.53 -6.24
CA ILE A 68 6.45 5.46 -5.01
C ILE A 68 6.91 4.32 -4.10
N SER A 69 7.33 3.18 -4.66
CA SER A 69 7.86 2.04 -3.89
C SER A 69 9.19 2.36 -3.22
N ILE A 70 10.10 3.03 -3.93
CA ILE A 70 11.38 3.51 -3.38
C ILE A 70 11.11 4.47 -2.22
N VAL A 71 10.29 5.50 -2.46
CA VAL A 71 9.97 6.51 -1.43
C VAL A 71 9.32 5.85 -0.21
N CYS A 72 8.36 4.95 -0.43
CA CYS A 72 7.72 4.21 0.66
C CYS A 72 8.71 3.35 1.45
N GLY A 73 9.61 2.64 0.75
CA GLY A 73 10.66 1.83 1.36
C GLY A 73 11.61 2.65 2.23
N PHE A 74 12.05 3.82 1.75
CA PHE A 74 12.90 4.72 2.55
C PHE A 74 12.17 5.29 3.76
N LEU A 75 10.92 5.73 3.60
CA LEU A 75 10.14 6.29 4.71
C LEU A 75 9.88 5.27 5.82
N THR A 76 9.55 4.02 5.45
CA THR A 76 9.38 2.92 6.41
C THR A 76 10.72 2.47 7.02
N ALA A 77 11.80 2.48 6.25
CA ALA A 77 13.14 2.21 6.76
C ALA A 77 13.59 3.23 7.81
N MET A 78 13.35 4.52 7.59
CA MET A 78 13.73 5.59 8.52
C MET A 78 12.92 5.60 9.83
N THR A 79 11.74 4.98 9.82
CA THR A 79 10.80 5.04 10.96
C THR A 79 10.60 3.69 11.65
N THR A 80 11.28 2.64 11.16
CA THR A 80 11.28 1.32 11.79
C THR A 80 12.03 1.34 13.12
N SER A 81 11.66 0.42 14.00
CA SER A 81 12.36 0.19 15.27
C SER A 81 12.92 -1.24 15.37
N MET A 82 12.71 -2.05 14.33
CA MET A 82 13.17 -3.42 14.28
C MET A 82 14.61 -3.47 13.72
N PRO A 83 15.56 -4.13 14.42
CA PRO A 83 16.90 -4.36 13.89
C PRO A 83 16.87 -5.07 12.53
N GLY A 84 17.63 -4.59 11.55
CA GLY A 84 17.60 -5.08 10.17
C GLY A 84 16.36 -4.66 9.36
N GLY A 85 15.40 -3.98 10.00
CA GLY A 85 14.18 -3.47 9.36
C GLY A 85 14.44 -2.37 8.34
N GLU A 86 15.54 -1.64 8.44
CA GLU A 86 15.91 -0.57 7.49
C GLU A 86 16.09 -1.14 6.07
N ILE A 87 16.93 -2.16 5.94
CA ILE A 87 17.19 -2.85 4.67
C ILE A 87 15.94 -3.64 4.25
N ALA A 88 15.31 -4.35 5.19
CA ALA A 88 14.15 -5.17 4.90
C ALA A 88 12.96 -4.37 4.35
N ASN A 89 12.69 -3.17 4.88
CA ASN A 89 11.61 -2.30 4.38
C ASN A 89 11.87 -1.84 2.93
N VAL A 90 13.10 -1.45 2.60
CA VAL A 90 13.44 -1.04 1.22
C VAL A 90 13.25 -2.21 0.26
N VAL A 91 13.77 -3.39 0.60
CA VAL A 91 13.65 -4.60 -0.23
C VAL A 91 12.17 -5.01 -0.37
N ASP A 92 11.43 -5.02 0.72
CA ASP A 92 10.01 -5.34 0.72
C ASP A 92 9.23 -4.43 -0.22
N LYS A 93 9.32 -3.09 -0.09
CA LYS A 93 8.51 -2.19 -0.93
C LYS A 93 8.90 -2.26 -2.40
N LEU A 94 10.19 -2.49 -2.71
CA LEU A 94 10.66 -2.68 -4.08
C LEU A 94 10.08 -3.94 -4.74
N ILE A 95 9.80 -5.00 -3.99
CA ILE A 95 9.20 -6.24 -4.51
C ILE A 95 7.68 -6.19 -4.46
N THR A 96 7.12 -5.83 -3.30
CA THR A 96 5.68 -5.77 -3.04
C THR A 96 4.98 -4.75 -3.93
N GLY A 97 5.59 -3.60 -4.20
CA GLY A 97 4.99 -2.54 -5.02
C GLY A 97 4.60 -3.01 -6.42
N PRO A 98 5.55 -3.47 -7.25
CA PRO A 98 5.26 -4.06 -8.55
C PRO A 98 4.29 -5.24 -8.48
N LEU A 99 4.47 -6.15 -7.50
CA LEU A 99 3.63 -7.33 -7.35
C LEU A 99 2.16 -6.94 -7.14
N VAL A 100 1.90 -6.01 -6.21
CA VAL A 100 0.56 -5.50 -5.91
C VAL A 100 -0.03 -4.74 -7.09
N PHE A 101 0.77 -3.87 -7.73
CA PHE A 101 0.33 -3.11 -8.89
C PHE A 101 -0.15 -4.01 -10.04
N TYR A 102 0.68 -4.97 -10.46
CA TYR A 102 0.31 -5.87 -11.56
C TYR A 102 -0.86 -6.78 -11.19
N SER A 103 -0.90 -7.29 -9.96
CA SER A 103 -2.00 -8.11 -9.46
C SER A 103 -3.33 -7.35 -9.46
N TYR A 104 -3.30 -6.09 -9.03
CA TYR A 104 -4.47 -5.21 -9.06
C TYR A 104 -4.94 -4.95 -10.49
N GLN A 105 -4.05 -4.54 -11.40
CA GLN A 105 -4.40 -4.26 -12.79
C GLN A 105 -5.00 -5.48 -13.52
N PHE A 106 -4.52 -6.68 -13.17
CA PHE A 106 -5.03 -7.93 -13.73
C PHE A 106 -6.44 -8.27 -13.21
N LEU A 107 -6.70 -8.10 -11.92
CA LEU A 107 -7.96 -8.51 -11.29
C LEU A 107 -9.06 -7.45 -11.34
N VAL A 108 -8.73 -6.15 -11.41
CA VAL A 108 -9.71 -5.05 -11.34
C VAL A 108 -10.72 -5.07 -12.50
N ASN A 109 -10.37 -5.70 -13.63
CA ASN A 109 -11.26 -5.86 -14.78
C ASN A 109 -12.10 -7.15 -14.73
N ARG A 110 -11.77 -8.08 -13.81
CA ARG A 110 -12.43 -9.40 -13.70
C ARG A 110 -13.47 -9.45 -12.59
N ILE A 111 -13.29 -8.66 -11.54
CA ILE A 111 -14.15 -8.59 -10.36
C ILE A 111 -14.40 -7.13 -9.97
N SER A 112 -15.34 -6.91 -9.05
CA SER A 112 -15.66 -5.53 -8.63
C SER A 112 -14.43 -4.84 -8.02
N PRO A 113 -14.13 -3.58 -8.41
CA PRO A 113 -12.92 -2.91 -7.93
C PRO A 113 -12.78 -2.82 -6.41
N LYS A 114 -13.91 -2.70 -5.68
CA LYS A 114 -13.93 -2.69 -4.22
C LYS A 114 -13.46 -4.03 -3.63
N VAL A 115 -13.95 -5.13 -4.19
CA VAL A 115 -13.54 -6.48 -3.78
C VAL A 115 -12.08 -6.72 -4.16
N THR A 116 -11.66 -6.28 -5.35
CA THR A 116 -10.25 -6.37 -5.78
C THR A 116 -9.33 -5.66 -4.80
N SER A 117 -9.59 -4.39 -4.49
CA SER A 117 -8.74 -3.61 -3.59
C SER A 117 -8.66 -4.21 -2.19
N CYS A 118 -9.79 -4.67 -1.64
CA CYS A 118 -9.82 -5.36 -0.35
C CYS A 118 -8.98 -6.64 -0.39
N PHE A 119 -9.23 -7.51 -1.37
CA PHE A 119 -8.53 -8.79 -1.49
C PHE A 119 -7.02 -8.60 -1.69
N ILE A 120 -6.64 -7.73 -2.63
CA ILE A 120 -5.24 -7.41 -2.91
C ILE A 120 -4.58 -6.76 -1.70
N SER A 121 -5.27 -5.91 -0.93
CA SER A 121 -4.68 -5.32 0.28
C SER A 121 -4.39 -6.36 1.36
N GLY A 122 -5.26 -7.35 1.54
CA GLY A 122 -5.02 -8.44 2.48
C GLY A 122 -3.86 -9.32 2.03
N MET A 123 -3.93 -9.85 0.80
CA MET A 123 -2.88 -10.72 0.25
C MET A 123 -1.54 -9.99 0.10
N GLY A 124 -1.57 -8.72 -0.33
CA GLY A 124 -0.40 -7.87 -0.38
C GLY A 124 0.22 -7.66 0.99
N THR A 125 -0.58 -7.49 2.06
CA THR A 125 -0.07 -7.37 3.44
C THR A 125 0.61 -8.66 3.89
N LEU A 126 0.00 -9.82 3.60
CA LEU A 126 0.57 -11.12 3.95
C LEU A 126 1.90 -11.36 3.22
N ILE A 127 1.92 -11.15 1.90
CA ILE A 127 3.12 -11.33 1.06
C ILE A 127 4.23 -10.37 1.49
N SER A 128 3.90 -9.09 1.68
CA SER A 128 4.84 -8.06 2.14
C SER A 128 5.42 -8.39 3.51
N GLY A 129 4.58 -8.81 4.47
CA GLY A 129 5.05 -9.22 5.79
C GLY A 129 6.00 -10.41 5.74
N VAL A 130 5.71 -11.40 4.89
CA VAL A 130 6.59 -12.56 4.70
C VAL A 130 7.91 -12.15 4.04
N ILE A 131 7.89 -11.31 3.00
CA ILE A 131 9.12 -10.80 2.35
C ILE A 131 9.96 -10.03 3.38
N PHE A 132 9.35 -9.09 4.11
CA PHE A 132 10.02 -8.30 5.14
C PHE A 132 10.70 -9.20 6.17
N LEU A 133 9.97 -10.14 6.78
CA LEU A 133 10.54 -11.03 7.79
C LEU A 133 11.63 -11.94 7.23
N SER A 134 11.48 -12.40 5.98
CA SER A 134 12.50 -13.25 5.33
C SER A 134 13.81 -12.50 5.17
N VAL A 135 13.76 -11.22 4.79
CA VAL A 135 14.95 -10.36 4.70
C VAL A 135 15.54 -10.09 6.08
N VAL A 136 14.73 -9.74 7.09
CA VAL A 136 15.24 -9.53 8.45
C VAL A 136 15.88 -10.80 9.01
N GLN A 137 15.30 -11.98 8.73
CA GLN A 137 15.85 -13.26 9.16
C GLN A 137 17.23 -13.51 8.54
N ALA A 138 17.38 -13.25 7.24
CA ALA A 138 18.66 -13.40 6.54
C ALA A 138 19.74 -12.44 7.08
N LEU A 139 19.34 -11.28 7.59
CA LEU A 139 20.23 -10.30 8.22
C LEU A 139 20.52 -10.60 9.71
N GLY A 140 19.92 -11.64 10.29
CA GLY A 140 20.08 -11.97 11.71
C GLY A 140 19.36 -11.01 12.67
N GLY A 141 18.40 -10.21 12.18
CA GLY A 141 17.68 -9.22 13.00
C GLY A 141 16.54 -9.80 13.84
N ILE A 142 16.22 -11.09 13.68
CA ILE A 142 15.13 -11.77 14.39
C ILE A 142 15.69 -12.58 15.57
N GLN A 143 15.22 -12.23 16.78
CA GLN A 143 15.53 -12.97 18.02
C GLN A 143 14.39 -13.91 18.46
N LEU A 144 13.17 -13.69 17.94
CA LEU A 144 11.97 -14.46 18.28
C LEU A 144 11.58 -15.42 17.16
N PRO A 145 10.76 -16.46 17.42
CA PRO A 145 10.30 -17.36 16.37
C PRO A 145 9.51 -16.62 15.27
N PHE A 146 9.74 -16.96 14.00
CA PHE A 146 9.05 -16.38 12.85
C PHE A 146 7.52 -16.41 13.00
N GLN A 147 6.99 -17.51 13.52
CA GLN A 147 5.56 -17.72 13.74
C GLN A 147 4.96 -16.65 14.67
N MET A 148 5.72 -16.15 15.64
CA MET A 148 5.23 -15.13 16.57
C MET A 148 4.95 -13.81 15.84
N PHE A 149 5.79 -13.43 14.88
CA PHE A 149 5.54 -12.26 14.03
C PHE A 149 4.40 -12.50 13.03
N LEU A 150 4.32 -13.71 12.46
CA LEU A 150 3.26 -14.05 11.52
C LEU A 150 1.86 -13.98 12.17
N PHE A 151 1.68 -14.68 13.29
CA PHE A 151 0.40 -14.74 13.99
C PHE A 151 0.12 -13.49 14.83
N GLY A 152 1.16 -12.87 15.39
CA GLY A 152 1.02 -11.72 16.28
C GLY A 152 0.92 -10.37 15.57
N ILE A 153 1.46 -10.23 14.36
CA ILE A 153 1.50 -8.94 13.65
C ILE A 153 0.94 -9.05 12.25
N ILE A 154 1.45 -9.96 11.41
CA ILE A 154 1.12 -9.99 9.97
C ILE A 154 -0.35 -10.33 9.74
N LEU A 155 -0.86 -11.39 10.38
CA LEU A 155 -2.26 -11.79 10.19
C LEU A 155 -3.25 -10.77 10.77
N PRO A 156 -3.04 -10.20 11.98
CA PRO A 156 -3.83 -9.07 12.45
C PRO A 156 -3.76 -7.86 11.50
N ALA A 157 -2.56 -7.48 11.05
CA ALA A 157 -2.36 -6.37 10.12
C ALA A 157 -3.06 -6.62 8.78
N MET A 158 -3.06 -7.85 8.26
CA MET A 158 -3.77 -8.23 7.05
C MET A 158 -5.26 -7.89 7.15
N VAL A 159 -5.89 -8.25 8.27
CA VAL A 159 -7.31 -7.96 8.51
C VAL A 159 -7.52 -6.45 8.63
N VAL A 160 -6.72 -5.77 9.44
CA VAL A 160 -6.88 -4.34 9.70
C VAL A 160 -6.62 -3.50 8.44
N ASN A 161 -5.57 -3.80 7.67
CA ASN A 161 -5.27 -3.11 6.42
C ASN A 161 -6.38 -3.32 5.38
N SER A 162 -6.94 -4.53 5.30
CA SER A 162 -8.08 -4.80 4.41
C SER A 162 -9.32 -3.98 4.79
N LEU A 163 -9.62 -3.89 6.08
CA LEU A 163 -10.71 -3.07 6.59
C LEU A 163 -10.46 -1.58 6.35
N LEU A 164 -9.24 -1.11 6.59
CA LEU A 164 -8.84 0.28 6.36
C LEU A 164 -9.02 0.66 4.88
N VAL A 165 -8.66 -0.24 3.97
CA VAL A 165 -8.89 -0.04 2.53
C VAL A 165 -10.37 0.04 2.17
N LEU A 166 -11.22 -0.77 2.80
CA LEU A 166 -12.67 -0.66 2.59
C LEU A 166 -13.22 0.68 3.14
N LEU A 167 -12.77 1.11 4.32
CA LEU A 167 -13.23 2.34 4.96
C LEU A 167 -12.84 3.57 4.16
N VAL A 168 -11.56 3.71 3.80
CA VAL A 168 -11.07 4.84 3.00
C VAL A 168 -11.77 4.85 1.63
N SER A 169 -11.96 3.69 0.99
CA SER A 169 -12.72 3.61 -0.26
C SER A 169 -14.15 4.14 -0.14
N LYS A 170 -14.84 3.90 1.00
CA LYS A 170 -16.17 4.47 1.26
C LYS A 170 -16.14 5.98 1.45
N VAL A 171 -15.13 6.52 2.14
CA VAL A 171 -14.97 7.97 2.32
C VAL A 171 -14.72 8.65 0.97
N LEU A 172 -13.82 8.08 0.17
CA LEU A 172 -13.52 8.57 -1.18
C LEU A 172 -14.76 8.55 -2.09
N ASP A 173 -15.65 7.57 -1.95
CA ASP A 173 -16.91 7.53 -2.69
C ASP A 173 -17.89 8.66 -2.27
N ARG A 174 -17.83 9.16 -1.03
CA ARG A 174 -18.72 10.23 -0.54
C ARG A 174 -18.30 11.63 -0.95
N ILE A 175 -17.00 11.87 -1.05
CA ILE A 175 -16.45 13.19 -1.43
C ILE A 175 -16.42 13.41 -2.94
N LYS A 176 -16.85 12.41 -3.73
CA LYS A 176 -16.95 12.51 -5.18
C LYS A 176 -17.92 13.62 -5.57
N PRO A 177 -17.50 14.65 -6.34
CA PRO A 177 -18.44 15.59 -6.93
C PRO A 177 -19.42 14.79 -7.79
N LYS A 178 -20.73 15.06 -7.64
CA LYS A 178 -21.76 14.50 -8.53
C LYS A 178 -21.37 14.86 -9.96
N LYS A 179 -21.35 13.87 -10.86
CA LYS A 179 -21.21 14.15 -12.31
C LYS A 179 -22.25 15.21 -12.67
N GLU A 180 -21.81 16.33 -13.25
CA GLU A 180 -22.74 17.26 -13.89
C GLU A 180 -23.56 16.47 -14.90
N VAL A 181 -24.88 16.53 -14.76
CA VAL A 181 -25.79 15.97 -15.75
C VAL A 181 -25.55 16.77 -17.01
N ASN A 182 -25.02 16.12 -18.04
CA ASN A 182 -24.78 16.71 -19.34
C ASN A 182 -26.14 16.96 -19.99
N LEU A 183 -26.82 18.06 -19.59
CA LEU A 183 -28.05 18.53 -20.19
C LEU A 183 -27.69 19.10 -21.57
N ARG A 184 -27.60 18.21 -22.56
CA ARG A 184 -27.65 18.60 -23.95
C ARG A 184 -29.11 18.90 -24.27
N PHE A 185 -29.46 20.19 -24.25
CA PHE A 185 -30.62 20.71 -24.98
C PHE A 185 -30.24 20.91 -26.44
#